data_AF-A0A2K8SJ66-F1
#
_entry.id   AF-A0A2K8SJ66-F1
#
_cell.length_a   1.000
_cell.length_b   1.000
_cell.length_c   1.000
_cell.angle_alpha   90.00
_cell.angle_beta   90.00
_cell.angle_gamma   90.00
#
_symmetry.space_group_name_H-M   'P 1'
#
loop_
_entity.id
_entity.type
_entity.pdbx_description
1 polymer ?
#
loop_
_entity_poly.entity_id
_entity_poly.type
_entity_poly.pdbx_seq_one_letter_code
_entity_poly.pdbx_strand_id
1 'polypeptide(L)'
;MIQKLVQGGFKPGVDFNLHPDGRMLASKEANEYLENYHSKQLENSQISVVAHALPESMQMLEKALGVRFFENLGRVAAKRLSTMDDATASIYGLWLMQGISGRHPLLEKDFCEWFMIEICGERLSALASAEIQGLEFNGLVVFEDLLMALGKTNVSIVKESDLTLENLRLLDKVWTGENMRVCELIAILEKDGEQSCS
;
A
#
# COMPACT_ATOMS: atom_id res chain seq x y z
N MET A 1 0.65 24.81 14.72
CA MET A 1 1.62 24.42 15.77
C MET A 1 1.32 25.09 17.12
N ILE A 2 1.28 26.43 17.22
CA ILE A 2 0.99 27.15 18.48
C ILE A 2 -0.34 26.76 19.13
N GLN A 3 -1.44 26.76 18.37
CA GLN A 3 -2.75 26.34 18.89
C GLN A 3 -2.76 24.90 19.42
N LYS A 4 -1.87 24.02 18.90
CA LYS A 4 -1.77 22.62 19.32
C LYS A 4 -1.03 22.46 20.63
N LEU A 5 0.02 23.24 20.83
CA LEU A 5 0.69 23.35 22.13
C LEU A 5 -0.28 23.89 23.20
N VAL A 6 -1.06 24.92 22.88
CA VAL A 6 -2.09 25.44 23.80
C VAL A 6 -3.17 24.40 24.11
N GLN A 7 -3.63 23.64 23.11
CA GLN A 7 -4.56 22.51 23.32
C GLN A 7 -3.94 21.38 24.17
N GLY A 8 -2.63 21.18 24.09
CA GLY A 8 -1.87 20.24 24.93
C GLY A 8 -1.58 20.76 26.34
N GLY A 9 -2.05 21.97 26.69
CA GLY A 9 -1.86 22.57 28.02
C GLY A 9 -0.59 23.41 28.17
N PHE A 10 0.22 23.55 27.13
CA PHE A 10 1.47 24.33 27.14
C PHE A 10 1.19 25.83 27.00
N LYS A 11 1.93 26.66 27.74
CA LYS A 11 1.70 28.10 27.86
C LYS A 11 2.74 28.91 27.06
N PRO A 12 2.31 29.85 26.20
CA PRO A 12 3.22 30.80 25.56
C PRO A 12 4.01 31.61 26.60
N GLY A 13 5.29 31.88 26.35
CA GLY A 13 6.15 32.60 27.29
C GLY A 13 6.80 31.73 28.37
N VAL A 14 6.28 30.52 28.59
CA VAL A 14 6.79 29.58 29.61
C VAL A 14 7.32 28.32 28.94
N ASP A 15 6.47 27.65 28.16
CA ASP A 15 6.79 26.35 27.56
C ASP A 15 7.22 26.47 26.10
N PHE A 16 6.89 27.60 25.45
CA PHE A 16 7.36 27.93 24.10
C PHE A 16 7.28 29.43 23.82
N ASN A 17 8.12 29.89 22.90
CA ASN A 17 8.17 31.25 22.39
C ASN A 17 8.30 31.25 20.86
N LEU A 18 7.56 32.15 20.21
CA LEU A 18 7.67 32.38 18.77
C LEU A 18 8.58 33.58 18.54
N HIS A 19 9.70 33.38 17.87
CA HIS A 19 10.54 34.46 17.38
C HIS A 19 9.82 35.22 16.24
N PRO A 20 10.09 36.53 16.09
CA PRO A 20 9.53 37.34 15.00
C PRO A 20 9.87 36.82 13.59
N ASP A 21 10.92 36.02 13.45
CA ASP A 21 11.32 35.37 12.19
C ASP A 21 10.54 34.08 11.88
N GLY A 22 9.58 33.72 12.73
CA GLY A 22 8.73 32.54 12.58
C GLY A 22 9.30 31.26 13.21
N ARG A 23 10.53 31.28 13.77
CA ARG A 23 11.07 30.13 14.49
C ARG A 23 10.44 30.00 15.87
N MET A 24 10.17 28.77 16.29
CA MET A 24 9.61 28.51 17.61
C MET A 24 10.67 27.82 18.48
N LEU A 25 10.93 28.40 19.63
CA LEU A 25 11.71 27.77 20.69
C LEU A 25 10.74 27.17 21.68
N ALA A 26 10.72 25.85 21.80
CA ALA A 26 9.85 25.13 22.72
C ALA A 26 10.68 24.31 23.72
N SER A 27 10.13 24.10 24.92
CA SER A 27 10.65 23.20 25.93
C SER A 27 10.77 21.78 25.40
N LYS A 28 11.54 20.93 26.08
CA LYS A 28 11.73 19.54 25.68
C LYS A 28 10.39 18.80 25.63
N GLU A 29 9.56 18.99 26.65
CA GLU A 29 8.25 18.37 26.78
C GLU A 29 7.26 18.85 25.71
N ALA A 30 7.33 20.13 25.34
CA ALA A 30 6.53 20.69 24.25
C ALA A 30 6.99 20.17 22.87
N ASN A 31 8.30 19.97 22.65
CA ASN A 31 8.83 19.36 21.44
C ASN A 31 8.44 17.89 21.35
N GLU A 32 8.59 17.11 22.43
CA GLU A 32 8.16 15.71 22.48
C GLU A 32 6.65 15.56 22.25
N TYR A 33 5.82 16.49 22.76
CA TYR A 33 4.39 16.52 22.47
C TYR A 33 4.11 16.79 20.99
N LEU A 34 4.85 17.71 20.35
CA LEU A 34 4.70 17.99 18.93
C LEU A 34 5.19 16.83 18.06
N GLU A 35 6.30 16.21 18.40
CA GLU A 35 6.80 15.00 17.72
C GLU A 35 5.77 13.87 17.81
N ASN A 36 5.24 13.59 19.01
CA ASN A 36 4.19 12.59 19.18
C ASN A 36 2.88 12.97 18.47
N TYR A 37 2.54 14.26 18.41
CA TYR A 37 1.39 14.73 17.64
C TYR A 37 1.63 14.55 16.14
N HIS A 38 2.82 14.82 15.64
CA HIS A 38 3.21 14.60 14.24
C HIS A 38 3.27 13.11 13.91
N SER A 39 3.75 12.24 14.80
CA SER A 39 3.72 10.78 14.63
C SER A 39 2.29 10.23 14.66
N LYS A 40 1.44 10.69 15.59
CA LYS A 40 0.01 10.38 15.60
C LYS A 40 -0.73 10.99 14.42
N GLN A 41 -0.28 12.13 13.90
CA GLN A 41 -0.77 12.62 12.63
C GLN A 41 -0.25 11.73 11.52
N LEU A 42 1.00 11.29 11.42
CA LEU A 42 1.40 10.31 10.40
C LEU A 42 0.53 9.05 10.46
N GLU A 43 0.19 8.54 11.65
CA GLU A 43 -0.78 7.45 11.81
C GLU A 43 -2.23 7.82 11.41
N ASN A 44 -2.67 9.06 11.66
CA ASN A 44 -4.03 9.55 11.32
C ASN A 44 -4.13 10.29 9.96
N SER A 45 -3.02 10.61 9.31
CA SER A 45 -2.84 11.42 8.09
C SER A 45 -2.33 10.57 6.94
N GLN A 46 -1.86 9.34 7.22
CA GLN A 46 -2.10 8.21 6.30
C GLN A 46 -3.60 8.01 6.03
N ILE A 47 -4.50 8.67 6.78
CA ILE A 47 -5.93 8.79 6.49
C ILE A 47 -6.34 10.29 6.51
N SER A 48 -5.62 11.15 5.79
CA SER A 48 -6.29 12.31 5.17
C SER A 48 -6.15 12.22 3.67
N VAL A 49 -6.68 11.13 3.13
CA VAL A 49 -7.15 11.08 1.75
C VAL A 49 -8.07 12.29 1.60
N VAL A 50 -7.65 13.32 0.86
CA VAL A 50 -8.63 14.17 0.19
C VAL A 50 -9.32 13.20 -0.74
N ALA A 51 -10.41 12.59 -0.30
CA ALA A 51 -11.11 11.51 -1.00
C ALA A 51 -11.50 11.98 -2.39
N HIS A 52 -10.56 11.89 -3.33
CA HIS A 52 -10.85 11.90 -4.73
C HIS A 52 -11.69 10.65 -4.89
N ALA A 53 -12.94 10.86 -5.28
CA ALA A 53 -13.83 9.76 -5.55
C ALA A 53 -13.08 8.80 -6.46
N LEU A 54 -13.02 7.52 -6.06
CA LEU A 54 -12.32 6.50 -6.82
C LEU A 54 -12.78 6.58 -8.27
N PRO A 55 -11.90 6.51 -9.28
CA PRO A 55 -12.32 6.52 -10.67
C PRO A 55 -13.42 5.48 -10.96
N GLU A 56 -14.37 5.80 -11.84
CA GLU A 56 -15.53 4.93 -12.12
C GLU A 56 -15.10 3.51 -12.53
N SER A 57 -14.04 3.42 -13.32
CA SER A 57 -13.43 2.17 -13.78
C SER A 57 -13.06 1.26 -12.59
N MET A 58 -12.42 1.83 -11.57
CA MET A 58 -12.02 1.15 -10.35
C MET A 58 -13.23 0.82 -9.47
N GLN A 59 -14.23 1.71 -9.37
CA GLN A 59 -15.49 1.42 -8.65
C GLN A 59 -16.23 0.22 -9.27
N MET A 60 -16.23 0.09 -10.59
CA MET A 60 -16.84 -1.05 -11.29
C MET A 60 -16.18 -2.36 -10.91
N LEU A 61 -14.85 -2.39 -10.80
CA LEU A 61 -14.14 -3.59 -10.35
C LEU A 61 -14.48 -3.91 -8.89
N GLU A 62 -14.47 -2.94 -7.97
CA GLU A 62 -14.86 -3.18 -6.57
C GLU A 62 -16.27 -3.77 -6.47
N LYS A 63 -17.22 -3.25 -7.27
CA LYS A 63 -18.58 -3.78 -7.34
C LYS A 63 -18.62 -5.22 -7.83
N ALA A 64 -17.82 -5.57 -8.84
CA ALA A 64 -17.72 -6.94 -9.33
C ALA A 64 -17.07 -7.89 -8.33
N LEU A 65 -16.09 -7.41 -7.55
CA LEU A 65 -15.42 -8.17 -6.49
C LEU A 65 -16.28 -8.31 -5.24
N GLY A 66 -17.23 -7.39 -5.00
CA GLY A 66 -18.07 -7.35 -3.81
C GLY A 66 -17.33 -6.86 -2.56
N VAL A 67 -16.19 -6.21 -2.73
CA VAL A 67 -15.33 -5.71 -1.64
C VAL A 67 -14.70 -4.37 -2.00
N ARG A 68 -14.37 -3.55 -1.00
CA ARG A 68 -13.67 -2.26 -1.15
C ARG A 68 -12.17 -2.49 -1.40
N PHE A 69 -11.87 -3.15 -2.51
CA PHE A 69 -10.55 -3.66 -2.85
C PHE A 69 -9.46 -2.57 -2.86
N PHE A 70 -9.69 -1.42 -3.49
CA PHE A 70 -8.66 -0.39 -3.62
C PHE A 70 -8.44 0.37 -2.33
N GLU A 71 -9.47 0.61 -1.53
CA GLU A 71 -9.28 1.14 -0.18
C GLU A 71 -8.46 0.19 0.69
N ASN A 72 -8.78 -1.11 0.66
CA ASN A 72 -8.02 -2.10 1.41
C ASN A 72 -6.57 -2.22 0.90
N LEU A 73 -6.38 -2.23 -0.43
CA LEU A 73 -5.08 -2.27 -1.07
C LEU A 73 -4.25 -1.05 -0.68
N GLY A 74 -4.84 0.14 -0.71
CA GLY A 74 -4.17 1.37 -0.32
C GLY A 74 -3.63 1.30 1.11
N ARG A 75 -4.46 0.85 2.05
CA ARG A 75 -4.05 0.66 3.45
C ARG A 75 -2.93 -0.36 3.60
N VAL A 76 -3.04 -1.51 2.94
CA VAL A 76 -2.08 -2.61 3.08
C VAL A 76 -0.75 -2.25 2.41
N ALA A 77 -0.80 -1.73 1.17
CA ALA A 77 0.37 -1.32 0.41
C ALA A 77 1.11 -0.14 1.05
N ALA A 78 0.41 0.89 1.52
CA ALA A 78 1.06 2.01 2.21
C ALA A 78 1.80 1.54 3.48
N LYS A 79 1.17 0.66 4.27
CA LYS A 79 1.83 0.05 5.43
C LYS A 79 3.06 -0.76 5.01
N ARG A 80 2.94 -1.58 3.97
CA ARG A 80 4.05 -2.39 3.44
C ARG A 80 5.22 -1.51 3.02
N LEU A 81 4.95 -0.52 2.18
CA LEU A 81 5.94 0.43 1.68
C LEU A 81 6.67 1.14 2.82
N SER A 82 5.99 1.54 3.89
CA SER A 82 6.62 2.21 5.03
C SER A 82 7.75 1.42 5.71
N THR A 83 7.83 0.11 5.46
CA THR A 83 8.84 -0.79 6.03
C THR A 83 9.94 -1.20 5.04
N MET A 84 9.77 -0.88 3.75
CA MET A 84 10.71 -1.23 2.68
C MET A 84 11.69 -0.08 2.43
N ASP A 85 12.92 -0.39 2.03
CA ASP A 85 13.81 0.59 1.40
C ASP A 85 13.28 1.04 0.03
N ASP A 86 13.82 2.13 -0.52
CA ASP A 86 13.31 2.74 -1.76
C ASP A 86 13.41 1.81 -2.97
N ALA A 87 14.47 1.00 -3.09
CA ALA A 87 14.65 0.12 -4.23
C ALA A 87 13.66 -1.06 -4.20
N THR A 88 13.49 -1.68 -3.02
CA THR A 88 12.50 -2.74 -2.80
C THR A 88 11.07 -2.21 -2.99
N ALA A 89 10.79 -1.02 -2.47
CA ALA A 89 9.50 -0.35 -2.62
C ALA A 89 9.16 -0.04 -4.09
N SER A 90 10.14 0.39 -4.89
CA SER A 90 9.95 0.63 -6.31
C SER A 90 9.61 -0.64 -7.08
N ILE A 91 10.31 -1.76 -6.81
CA ILE A 91 9.99 -3.05 -7.43
C ILE A 91 8.60 -3.55 -7.01
N TYR A 92 8.26 -3.45 -5.72
CA TYR A 92 6.93 -3.79 -5.22
C TYR A 92 5.83 -3.00 -5.93
N GLY A 93 6.00 -1.68 -6.07
CA GLY A 93 5.05 -0.81 -6.76
C GLY A 93 4.90 -1.18 -8.24
N LEU A 94 6.01 -1.46 -8.92
CA LEU A 94 6.00 -1.93 -10.32
C LEU A 94 5.21 -3.23 -10.46
N TRP A 95 5.42 -4.21 -9.59
CA TRP A 95 4.70 -5.49 -9.63
C TRP A 95 3.18 -5.33 -9.43
N LEU A 96 2.75 -4.43 -8.55
CA LEU A 96 1.33 -4.11 -8.38
C LEU A 96 0.75 -3.44 -9.62
N MET A 97 1.41 -2.38 -10.11
CA MET A 97 0.98 -1.63 -11.29
C MET A 97 0.90 -2.50 -12.54
N GLN A 98 1.94 -3.26 -12.83
CA GLN A 98 1.97 -4.11 -14.02
C GLN A 98 0.93 -5.23 -13.95
N GLY A 99 0.80 -5.92 -12.81
CA GLY A 99 -0.10 -7.06 -12.77
C GLY A 99 -1.58 -6.70 -12.65
N ILE A 100 -1.94 -5.60 -11.96
CA ILE A 100 -3.32 -5.10 -11.96
C ILE A 100 -3.69 -4.55 -13.34
N SER A 101 -2.83 -3.71 -13.93
CA SER A 101 -3.07 -3.14 -15.25
C SER A 101 -3.07 -4.20 -16.35
N GLY A 102 -2.22 -5.22 -16.23
CA GLY A 102 -2.21 -6.36 -17.16
C GLY A 102 -3.52 -7.16 -17.09
N ARG A 103 -4.10 -7.32 -15.90
CA ARG A 103 -5.37 -8.06 -15.72
C ARG A 103 -6.58 -7.24 -16.14
N HIS A 104 -6.52 -5.94 -15.88
CA HIS A 104 -7.57 -4.97 -16.15
C HIS A 104 -7.01 -3.74 -16.89
N PRO A 105 -6.76 -3.83 -18.21
CA PRO A 105 -6.12 -2.74 -18.97
C PRO A 105 -6.87 -1.41 -18.93
N LEU A 106 -8.20 -1.46 -18.78
CA LEU A 106 -9.03 -0.26 -18.64
C LEU A 106 -8.75 0.53 -17.35
N LEU A 107 -8.09 -0.09 -16.37
CA LEU A 107 -7.69 0.56 -15.12
C LEU A 107 -6.30 1.19 -15.19
N GLU A 108 -5.48 0.88 -16.20
CA GLU A 108 -4.05 1.20 -16.18
C GLU A 108 -3.77 2.66 -15.80
N LYS A 109 -4.41 3.59 -16.51
CA LYS A 109 -4.22 5.02 -16.25
C LYS A 109 -4.69 5.41 -14.86
N ASP A 110 -5.95 5.10 -14.54
CA ASP A 110 -6.61 5.49 -13.29
C ASP A 110 -5.92 4.86 -12.07
N PHE A 111 -5.50 3.59 -12.18
CA PHE A 111 -4.79 2.85 -11.15
C PHE A 111 -3.38 3.40 -10.95
N CYS A 112 -2.62 3.67 -12.02
CA CYS A 112 -1.28 4.23 -11.88
C CYS A 112 -1.32 5.61 -11.23
N GLU A 113 -2.23 6.49 -11.67
CA GLU A 113 -2.42 7.81 -11.08
C GLU A 113 -2.79 7.71 -9.60
N TRP A 114 -3.78 6.86 -9.28
CA TRP A 114 -4.20 6.62 -7.90
C TRP A 114 -3.08 6.04 -7.04
N PHE A 115 -2.32 5.05 -7.54
CA PHE A 115 -1.22 4.43 -6.81
C PHE A 115 -0.11 5.44 -6.49
N MET A 116 0.27 6.26 -7.48
CA MET A 116 1.31 7.28 -7.29
C MET A 116 0.89 8.35 -6.27
N ILE A 117 -0.38 8.75 -6.27
CA ILE A 117 -0.87 9.82 -5.38
C ILE A 117 -1.18 9.27 -3.98
N GLU A 118 -1.98 8.22 -3.90
CA GLU A 118 -2.58 7.75 -2.64
C GLU A 118 -1.69 6.75 -1.89
N ILE A 119 -0.85 6.00 -2.60
CA ILE A 119 0.02 4.99 -1.98
C ILE A 119 1.46 5.49 -1.86
N CYS A 120 2.04 6.03 -2.94
CA CYS A 120 3.42 6.52 -2.89
C CYS A 120 3.51 7.90 -2.20
N GLY A 121 2.54 8.80 -2.46
CA GLY A 121 2.46 10.12 -1.85
C GLY A 121 3.78 10.89 -1.93
N GLU A 122 4.24 11.41 -0.80
CA GLU A 122 5.50 12.19 -0.70
C GLU A 122 6.75 11.37 -1.07
N ARG A 123 6.69 10.04 -0.99
CA ARG A 123 7.82 9.16 -1.32
C ARG A 123 8.01 8.96 -2.82
N LEU A 124 7.05 9.37 -3.65
CA LEU A 124 7.05 9.13 -5.09
C LEU A 124 8.37 9.53 -5.77
N SER A 125 8.94 10.69 -5.43
CA SER A 125 10.20 11.15 -6.03
C SER A 125 11.40 10.27 -5.66
N ALA A 126 11.44 9.75 -4.43
CA ALA A 126 12.49 8.84 -3.98
C ALA A 126 12.39 7.49 -4.72
N LEU A 127 11.17 6.95 -4.82
CA LEU A 127 10.91 5.70 -5.55
C LEU A 127 11.27 5.81 -7.03
N ALA A 128 10.90 6.92 -7.67
CA ALA A 128 11.21 7.18 -9.08
C ALA A 128 12.72 7.27 -9.38
N SER A 129 13.54 7.54 -8.36
CA SER A 129 14.99 7.71 -8.49
C SER A 129 15.79 6.53 -7.97
N ALA A 130 15.13 5.47 -7.48
CA ALA A 130 15.80 4.34 -6.85
C ALA A 130 16.54 3.47 -7.89
N GLU A 131 17.79 3.11 -7.60
CA GLU A 131 18.53 2.12 -8.38
C GLU A 131 18.07 0.70 -8.02
N ILE A 132 17.61 -0.05 -9.03
CA ILE A 132 16.97 -1.38 -8.85
C ILE A 132 17.82 -2.56 -9.38
N GLN A 133 19.06 -2.30 -9.81
CA GLN A 133 19.88 -3.35 -10.45
C GLN A 133 20.31 -4.43 -9.46
N GLY A 134 20.08 -5.70 -9.84
CA GLY A 134 20.56 -6.87 -9.10
C GLY A 134 19.79 -7.21 -7.82
N LEU A 135 18.62 -6.60 -7.61
CA LEU A 135 17.81 -6.85 -6.42
C LEU A 135 16.98 -8.12 -6.59
N GLU A 136 17.10 -9.06 -5.64
CA GLU A 136 16.21 -10.20 -5.54
C GLU A 136 14.93 -9.78 -4.81
N PHE A 137 13.77 -9.90 -5.48
CA PHE A 137 12.48 -9.52 -4.92
C PHE A 137 11.57 -10.74 -4.77
N ASN A 138 11.07 -10.96 -3.55
CA ASN A 138 10.09 -12.00 -3.29
C ASN A 138 8.68 -11.53 -3.68
N GLY A 139 8.22 -11.91 -4.87
CA GLY A 139 6.89 -11.58 -5.38
C GLY A 139 5.71 -12.06 -4.52
N LEU A 140 5.91 -13.03 -3.62
CA LEU A 140 4.84 -13.56 -2.76
C LEU A 140 4.25 -12.51 -1.83
N VAL A 141 5.03 -11.48 -1.46
CA VAL A 141 4.53 -10.37 -0.63
C VAL A 141 3.41 -9.58 -1.33
N VAL A 142 3.45 -9.51 -2.66
CA VAL A 142 2.40 -8.88 -3.48
C VAL A 142 1.13 -9.72 -3.40
N PHE A 143 1.25 -11.04 -3.44
CA PHE A 143 0.10 -11.95 -3.33
C PHE A 143 -0.57 -11.88 -1.96
N GLU A 144 0.22 -11.85 -0.89
CA GLU A 144 -0.30 -11.64 0.47
C GLU A 144 -1.12 -10.35 0.54
N ASP A 145 -0.58 -9.25 0.01
CA ASP A 145 -1.21 -7.94 0.06
C ASP A 145 -2.49 -7.87 -0.77
N LEU A 146 -2.49 -8.47 -1.96
CA LEU A 146 -3.68 -8.58 -2.82
C LEU A 146 -4.77 -9.44 -2.18
N LEU A 147 -4.41 -10.56 -1.55
CA LEU A 147 -5.37 -11.40 -0.84
C LEU A 147 -5.95 -10.68 0.38
N MET A 148 -5.12 -9.96 1.13
CA MET A 148 -5.61 -9.10 2.21
C MET A 148 -6.53 -8.00 1.69
N ALA A 149 -6.21 -7.40 0.54
CA ALA A 149 -7.07 -6.40 -0.11
C ALA A 149 -8.43 -6.98 -0.53
N LEU A 150 -8.45 -8.25 -0.96
CA LEU A 150 -9.65 -9.04 -1.27
C LEU A 150 -10.41 -9.53 -0.04
N GLY A 151 -9.99 -9.14 1.18
CA GLY A 151 -10.69 -9.44 2.42
C GLY A 151 -10.28 -10.75 3.10
N LYS A 152 -9.20 -11.41 2.65
CA LYS A 152 -8.63 -12.54 3.39
C LYS A 152 -7.85 -12.04 4.61
N THR A 153 -8.13 -12.63 5.77
CA THR A 153 -7.42 -12.33 7.02
C THR A 153 -6.35 -13.38 7.28
N ASN A 154 -5.23 -13.00 7.91
CA ASN A 154 -4.14 -13.90 8.32
C ASN A 154 -3.50 -14.69 7.17
N VAL A 155 -3.37 -14.05 6.01
CA VAL A 155 -2.63 -14.63 4.88
C VAL A 155 -1.14 -14.55 5.18
N SER A 156 -0.47 -15.71 5.16
CA SER A 156 0.99 -15.80 5.19
C SER A 156 1.41 -16.83 4.17
N ILE A 157 2.20 -16.40 3.19
CA ILE A 157 2.67 -17.19 2.06
C ILE A 157 4.19 -17.12 2.11
N VAL A 158 4.78 -18.11 2.78
CA VAL A 158 6.25 -18.18 2.93
C VAL A 158 6.87 -18.80 1.70
N LYS A 159 6.14 -19.69 1.04
CA LYS A 159 6.55 -20.40 -0.17
C LYS A 159 5.36 -20.57 -1.13
N GLU A 160 5.65 -20.80 -2.40
CA GLU A 160 4.63 -20.99 -3.43
C GLU A 160 3.65 -22.13 -3.10
N SER A 161 4.09 -23.19 -2.41
CA SER A 161 3.20 -24.30 -2.01
C SER A 161 2.13 -23.90 -1.00
N ASP A 162 2.25 -22.73 -0.37
CA ASP A 162 1.24 -22.20 0.55
C ASP A 162 0.07 -21.53 -0.21
N LEU A 163 0.21 -21.32 -1.53
CA LEU A 163 -0.86 -20.83 -2.39
C LEU A 163 -1.90 -21.92 -2.63
N THR A 164 -3.04 -21.80 -1.96
CA THR A 164 -4.20 -22.66 -2.22
C THR A 164 -4.84 -22.30 -3.55
N LEU A 165 -5.56 -23.26 -4.15
CA LEU A 165 -6.37 -23.03 -5.35
C LEU A 165 -7.40 -21.91 -5.14
N GLU A 166 -7.95 -21.79 -3.94
CA GLU A 166 -8.86 -20.71 -3.59
C GLU A 166 -8.18 -19.34 -3.64
N ASN A 167 -6.97 -19.23 -3.09
CA ASN A 167 -6.18 -18.00 -3.13
C ASN A 167 -5.83 -17.62 -4.56
N LEU A 168 -5.41 -18.59 -5.38
CA LEU A 168 -5.10 -18.34 -6.79
C LEU A 168 -6.32 -17.86 -7.57
N ARG A 169 -7.49 -18.47 -7.36
CA ARG A 169 -8.75 -18.02 -7.99
C ARG A 169 -9.16 -16.60 -7.57
N LEU A 170 -8.77 -16.16 -6.38
CA LEU A 170 -8.97 -14.79 -5.94
C LEU A 170 -7.99 -13.82 -6.59
N LEU A 171 -6.70 -14.19 -6.63
CA LEU A 171 -5.65 -13.41 -7.29
C LEU A 171 -5.94 -13.21 -8.78
N ASP A 172 -6.41 -14.24 -9.48
CA ASP A 172 -6.77 -14.18 -10.91
C ASP A 172 -7.87 -13.15 -11.22
N LYS A 173 -8.68 -12.75 -10.23
CA LYS A 173 -9.70 -11.71 -10.42
C LYS A 173 -9.10 -10.32 -10.52
N VAL A 174 -7.90 -10.08 -10.01
CA VAL A 174 -7.33 -8.72 -9.86
C VAL A 174 -5.93 -8.57 -10.43
N TRP A 175 -5.19 -9.65 -10.62
CA TRP A 175 -3.79 -9.59 -10.98
C TRP A 175 -3.41 -10.66 -12.00
N THR A 176 -2.47 -10.33 -12.88
CA THR A 176 -1.80 -11.26 -13.80
C THR A 176 -0.29 -11.13 -13.67
N GLY A 177 0.44 -12.23 -13.83
CA GLY A 177 1.89 -12.19 -13.90
C GLY A 177 2.38 -11.78 -15.28
N GLU A 178 3.61 -11.25 -15.35
CA GLU A 178 4.29 -10.95 -16.62
C GLU A 178 4.64 -12.23 -17.39
N ASN A 179 5.04 -13.30 -16.71
CA ASN A 179 5.57 -14.52 -17.33
C ASN A 179 4.65 -15.75 -17.23
N MET A 180 3.65 -15.71 -16.34
CA MET A 180 2.70 -16.81 -16.15
C MET A 180 1.40 -16.25 -15.60
N ARG A 181 0.30 -16.50 -16.31
CA ARG A 181 -1.02 -16.05 -15.87
C ARG A 181 -1.45 -16.90 -14.67
N VAL A 182 -2.15 -16.30 -13.71
CA VAL A 182 -2.63 -17.03 -12.54
C VAL A 182 -3.54 -18.20 -12.96
N CYS A 183 -4.30 -18.04 -14.04
CA CYS A 183 -5.07 -19.12 -14.67
C CYS A 183 -4.22 -20.33 -15.15
N GLU A 184 -2.96 -20.12 -15.54
CA GLU A 184 -2.05 -21.21 -15.95
C GLU A 184 -1.53 -21.99 -14.72
N LEU A 185 -1.30 -21.32 -13.60
CA LEU A 185 -0.98 -21.96 -12.31
C LEU A 185 -2.16 -22.80 -11.79
N ILE A 186 -3.37 -22.25 -11.90
CA ILE A 186 -4.62 -22.94 -11.56
C ILE A 186 -4.76 -24.23 -12.38
N ALA A 187 -4.55 -24.15 -13.70
CA ALA A 187 -4.68 -25.30 -14.60
C ALA A 187 -3.67 -26.42 -14.34
N ILE A 188 -2.47 -26.09 -13.84
CA ILE A 188 -1.46 -27.09 -13.44
C ILE A 188 -1.91 -27.80 -12.16
N LEU A 189 -2.31 -27.05 -11.14
CA LEU A 189 -2.74 -27.62 -9.86
C LEU A 189 -4.01 -28.46 -9.98
N GLU A 190 -4.94 -28.07 -10.86
CA GLU A 190 -6.14 -28.87 -11.14
C GLU A 190 -5.79 -30.21 -11.81
N LYS A 191 -4.81 -30.24 -12.71
CA LYS A 191 -4.34 -31.48 -13.36
C LYS A 191 -3.57 -32.41 -12.41
N ASP A 192 -2.77 -31.85 -11.50
CA ASP A 192 -2.01 -32.64 -10.52
C ASP A 192 -2.92 -33.25 -9.44
N GLY A 193 -4.05 -32.59 -9.13
CA GLY A 193 -5.09 -33.13 -8.25
C GLY A 193 -5.86 -34.32 -8.85
N GLU A 194 -6.04 -34.36 -10.17
CA GLU A 194 -6.70 -35.47 -10.87
C GLU A 194 -5.80 -36.71 -10.98
N GLN A 195 -4.49 -36.53 -11.16
CA GLN A 195 -3.53 -37.64 -11.25
C GLN A 195 -3.25 -38.32 -9.91
N SER A 196 -3.47 -37.64 -8.78
CA SER A 196 -3.25 -38.20 -7.44
C SER A 196 -4.44 -38.99 -6.89
N CYS A 197 -5.59 -38.96 -7.57
CA CYS A 197 -6.80 -39.73 -7.25
C CYS A 197 -7.03 -40.93 -8.18
N SER A 198 -6.06 -41.26 -9.03
CA SER A 198 -6.07 -42.40 -9.97
C SER A 198 -5.09 -43.49 -9.53
#